data_AF-A0A357D7L8-F1
#
_entry.id   AF-A0A357D7L8-F1
#
_cell.length_a   1.000
_cell.length_b   1.000
_cell.length_c   1.000
_cell.angle_alpha   90.00
_cell.angle_beta   90.00
_cell.angle_gamma   90.00
#
_symmetry.space_group_name_H-M   'P 1'
#
loop_
_entity.id
_entity.type
_entity.pdbx_description
1 polymer ?
#
loop_
_entity_poly.entity_id
_entity_poly.type
_entity_poly.pdbx_seq_one_letter_code
_entity_poly.pdbx_strand_id
1 'polypeptide(L)' 'KIKKNKAYRSHILEKKSPERKRNLRKAELVHAADERRVRRMLG' A
#
# COMPACT_ATOMS: atom_id res chain seq x y z
N LYS A 1 10.88 10.41 1.11
CA LYS A 1 10.13 9.34 0.42
C LYS A 1 8.91 8.99 1.26
N ILE A 2 7.71 9.04 0.69
CA ILE A 2 6.47 8.82 1.43
C ILE A 2 6.13 7.32 1.40
N LYS A 3 5.91 6.72 2.57
CA LYS A 3 5.59 5.29 2.73
C LYS A 3 4.07 5.10 2.77
N LYS A 4 3.56 4.07 2.11
CA LYS A 4 2.14 3.67 2.07
C LYS A 4 1.96 2.19 2.41
N ASN A 5 0.80 1.86 2.97
CA ASN A 5 0.36 0.47 3.13
C ASN A 5 -0.33 -0.01 1.85
N LYS A 6 -0.29 -1.32 1.59
CA LYS A 6 -0.95 -1.91 0.43
C LYS A 6 -2.45 -2.11 0.68
N ALA A 7 -3.25 -1.92 -0.37
CA ALA A 7 -4.68 -2.19 -0.34
C ALA A 7 -4.98 -3.70 -0.21
N TYR A 8 -6.24 -4.05 0.06
CA TYR A 8 -6.75 -5.42 0.10
C TYR A 8 -6.25 -6.29 1.27
N ARG A 9 -5.64 -5.72 2.31
CA ARG A 9 -5.27 -6.46 3.53
C ARG A 9 -6.37 -6.52 4.60
N SER A 10 -7.48 -5.79 4.42
CA SER A 10 -8.51 -5.61 5.46
C SER A 10 -9.71 -6.57 5.38
N HIS A 11 -10.13 -7.02 4.19
CA HIS A 11 -11.39 -7.79 4.04
C HIS A 11 -11.28 -8.91 2.98
N ILE A 12 -12.09 -9.97 3.12
CA ILE A 12 -12.07 -11.21 2.33
C ILE A 12 -10.65 -11.76 2.21
N LEU A 13 -10.13 -12.27 3.33
CA LEU A 13 -8.77 -12.79 3.44
C LEU A 13 -8.72 -14.31 3.31
N GLU A 14 -9.84 -14.97 3.59
CA GLU A 14 -9.99 -16.42 3.50
C GLU A 14 -9.78 -16.91 2.07
N LYS A 15 -10.39 -16.22 1.09
CA LYS A 15 -10.26 -16.57 -0.34
C LYS A 15 -8.93 -16.14 -0.98
N LYS A 16 -8.04 -15.44 -0.26
CA LYS A 16 -6.74 -15.00 -0.79
C LYS A 16 -5.65 -16.03 -0.47
N SER A 17 -4.81 -16.33 -1.46
CA SER A 17 -3.67 -17.22 -1.26
C SER A 17 -2.74 -16.71 -0.14
N PRO A 18 -2.07 -17.61 0.62
CA PRO A 18 -1.11 -17.23 1.64
C PRO A 18 0.01 -16.33 1.10
N GLU A 19 0.48 -16.59 -0.11
CA GLU A 19 1.49 -15.78 -0.79
C GLU A 19 1.02 -14.34 -1.00
N ARG A 20 -0.20 -14.15 -1.54
CA ARG A 20 -0.78 -12.82 -1.72
C ARG A 20 -0.89 -12.09 -0.38
N LYS A 21 -1.34 -12.77 0.68
CA LYS A 21 -1.40 -12.18 2.04
C LYS A 21 -0.03 -11.74 2.55
N ARG A 22 1.04 -12.51 2.31
CA ARG A 22 2.41 -12.13 2.69
C ARG A 22 2.90 -10.90 1.93
N ASN A 23 2.63 -10.84 0.62
CA ASN A 23 3.04 -9.71 -0.23
C ASN A 23 2.32 -8.41 0.11
N LEU A 24 1.09 -8.49 0.62
CA LEU A 24 0.30 -7.36 1.11
C LEU A 24 0.69 -6.89 2.52
N ARG A 25 1.45 -7.68 3.29
CA ARG A 25 1.91 -7.31 4.65
C ARG A 25 3.01 -6.24 4.63
N LYS A 26 3.82 -6.20 3.57
CA LYS A 26 4.94 -5.27 3.45
C LYS A 26 4.46 -3.94 2.86
N ALA A 27 4.78 -2.86 3.54
CA ALA A 27 4.55 -1.51 3.06
C ALA A 27 5.44 -1.19 1.85
N GLU A 28 5.02 -0.22 1.05
CA GLU A 28 5.67 0.22 -0.17
C GLU A 28 5.84 1.74 -0.15
N LEU A 29 6.59 2.29 -1.10
CA LEU A 29 6.68 3.72 -1.31
C LEU A 29 5.57 4.21 -2.25
N VAL A 30 5.21 5.49 -2.11
CA VAL A 30 4.33 6.17 -3.08
C VAL A 30 5.05 6.25 -4.43
N HIS A 31 4.30 6.08 -5.51
CA HIS A 31 4.85 6.17 -6.87
C HIS A 31 5.27 7.60 -7.19
N ALA A 32 6.32 7.78 -8.00
CA ALA A 32 6.88 9.09 -8.31
C ALA A 32 5.84 10.07 -8.91
N ALA A 33 4.89 9.55 -9.71
CA ALA A 33 3.83 10.36 -10.30
C ALA A 33 2.93 11.03 -9.24
N ASP A 34 2.67 10.36 -8.12
CA ASP A 34 1.77 10.84 -7.07
C ASP A 34 2.50 11.59 -5.94
N GLU A 35 3.83 11.45 -5.84
CA GLU A 35 4.61 11.97 -4.72
C GLU A 35 4.43 13.49 -4.53
N ARG A 36 4.39 14.27 -5.63
CA ARG A 36 4.16 15.72 -5.56
C ARG A 36 2.79 16.09 -4.99
N ARG A 37 1.75 15.34 -5.38
CA ARG A 37 0.37 15.58 -4.92
C ARG A 37 0.23 15.21 -3.45
N VAL A 38 0.76 14.05 -3.06
CA VAL A 38 0.72 13.58 -1.67
C VAL A 38 1.52 14.51 -0.75
N ARG A 39 2.69 14.99 -1.20
CA ARG A 39 3.48 15.96 -0.43
C ARG A 39 2.70 17.26 -0.16
N ARG A 40 1.96 17.77 -1.14
CA ARG A 40 1.10 18.96 -0.96
C ARG A 40 -0.04 18.73 0.03
N MET A 41 -0.60 17.52 0.09
CA MET A 41 -1.70 17.18 1.00
C MET A 41 -1.25 17.03 2.47
N LEU A 42 0.03 16.78 2.72
CA LEU A 42 0.58 16.54 4.05
C LEU A 42 1.10 17.82 4.75
N GLY A 43 1.09 18.97 4.07
CA GLY A 43 1.65 20.23 4.56
C GLY A 43 2.96 20.57 3.87
#